data_AF-A0AAU7WXE3-F1
#
_entry.id   AF-A0AAU7WXE3-F1
#
_cell.length_a   1.000
_cell.length_b   1.000
_cell.length_c   1.000
_cell.angle_alpha   90.00
_cell.angle_beta   90.00
_cell.angle_gamma   90.00
#
_symmetry.space_group_name_H-M   'P 1'
#
loop_
_entity.id
_entity.type
_entity.pdbx_description
1 polymer ?
#
loop_
_entity_poly.entity_id
_entity_poly.type
_entity_poly.pdbx_seq_one_letter_code
_entity_poly.pdbx_strand_id
1 'polypeptide(L)'
;MKKWKLALIGAVSLALAACEKPPSYEFEGRYFATEGEECTTPANVKDREQYYLEITQEVRGASVLYSANFPTASKAGLPVVSAQSVSPNDNNELTFNFYEPKASGKAPEATKFNIVLSVIPNQRKEGHLWVTKAEMNIASDGAVKKYDILENLRRFFELGKAGVCLRKGTATG
;
A
#
# COMPACT_ATOMS: atom_id res chain seq x y z
N MET A 1 11.40 -64.38 -24.82
CA MET A 1 11.17 -63.90 -23.43
C MET A 1 11.81 -62.53 -23.27
N LYS A 2 11.01 -61.53 -22.86
CA LYS A 2 11.40 -60.12 -22.64
C LYS A 2 12.52 -60.00 -21.60
N LYS A 3 13.50 -59.12 -21.83
CA LYS A 3 14.22 -58.43 -20.74
C LYS A 3 14.37 -56.94 -21.10
N TRP A 4 14.04 -56.12 -20.10
CA TRP A 4 13.74 -54.69 -20.17
C TRP A 4 14.96 -53.80 -19.90
N LYS A 5 14.88 -52.59 -20.47
CA LYS A 5 15.25 -51.25 -19.97
C LYS A 5 16.34 -51.13 -18.90
N LEU A 6 17.32 -50.24 -19.17
CA LEU A 6 17.50 -49.00 -18.40
C LEU A 6 18.55 -48.11 -19.09
N ALA A 7 18.09 -47.00 -19.66
CA ALA A 7 18.93 -45.86 -19.99
C ALA A 7 19.13 -45.04 -18.70
N LEU A 8 20.38 -44.84 -18.29
CA LEU A 8 20.72 -43.82 -17.30
C LEU A 8 21.34 -42.64 -18.05
N ILE A 9 20.53 -41.60 -18.22
CA ILE A 9 20.94 -40.27 -18.65
C ILE A 9 21.62 -39.62 -17.45
N GLY A 10 22.92 -39.40 -17.57
CA GLY A 10 23.75 -38.75 -16.55
C GLY A 10 23.41 -37.28 -16.41
N ALA A 11 22.94 -36.93 -15.21
CA ALA A 11 23.00 -35.65 -14.52
C ALA A 11 23.31 -34.39 -15.36
N VAL A 12 22.27 -33.67 -15.77
CA VAL A 12 22.38 -32.23 -16.01
C VAL A 12 22.60 -31.58 -14.64
N SER A 13 23.80 -31.06 -14.45
CA SER A 13 24.14 -30.23 -13.30
C SER A 13 23.33 -28.94 -13.39
N LEU A 14 22.21 -28.87 -12.68
CA LEU A 14 21.50 -27.61 -12.46
C LEU A 14 22.37 -26.76 -11.54
N ALA A 15 23.04 -25.79 -12.16
CA ALA A 15 23.75 -24.74 -11.47
C ALA A 15 22.83 -24.13 -10.40
N LEU A 16 23.33 -24.11 -9.16
CA LEU A 16 22.78 -23.37 -8.05
C LEU A 16 22.82 -21.88 -8.42
N ALA A 17 21.74 -21.36 -8.98
CA ALA A 17 21.50 -19.93 -9.01
C ALA A 17 21.34 -19.48 -7.55
N ALA A 18 22.39 -18.83 -7.06
CA ALA A 18 22.43 -18.23 -5.74
C ALA A 18 21.28 -17.23 -5.57
N CYS A 19 20.55 -17.39 -4.48
CA CYS A 19 19.77 -16.40 -3.72
C CYS A 19 19.59 -15.00 -4.36
N GLU A 20 18.75 -14.88 -5.38
CA GLU A 20 18.07 -13.61 -5.61
C GLU A 20 16.86 -13.59 -4.70
N LYS A 21 16.83 -12.62 -3.76
CA LYS A 21 15.60 -12.29 -3.05
C LYS A 21 14.51 -12.11 -4.12
N PRO A 22 13.31 -12.70 -3.94
CA PRO A 22 12.22 -12.51 -4.88
C PRO A 22 12.04 -11.01 -5.13
N PRO A 23 11.76 -10.57 -6.37
CA PRO A 23 11.54 -9.16 -6.64
C PRO A 23 10.48 -8.65 -5.67
N SER A 24 10.82 -7.59 -4.93
CA SER A 24 9.87 -6.87 -4.09
C SER A 24 8.66 -6.52 -4.95
N TYR A 25 7.46 -6.76 -4.44
CA TYR A 25 6.21 -6.47 -5.15
C TYR A 25 6.25 -5.08 -5.80
N GLU A 26 5.79 -4.96 -7.04
CA GLU A 26 5.77 -3.67 -7.76
C GLU A 26 4.57 -2.83 -7.29
N PHE A 27 4.82 -1.95 -6.32
CA PHE A 27 3.80 -1.10 -5.72
C PHE A 27 3.39 0.10 -6.57
N GLU A 28 4.11 0.43 -7.64
CA GLU A 28 3.80 1.61 -8.44
C GLU A 28 2.43 1.48 -9.12
N GLY A 29 1.57 2.49 -8.97
CA GLY A 29 0.30 2.57 -9.67
C GLY A 29 -0.78 3.29 -8.89
N ARG A 30 -1.96 3.38 -9.51
CA ARG A 30 -3.16 3.95 -8.89
C ARG A 30 -4.07 2.86 -8.38
N TYR A 31 -4.42 2.90 -7.11
CA TYR A 31 -5.20 1.87 -6.42
C TYR A 31 -6.52 2.44 -5.90
N PHE A 32 -7.63 1.79 -6.24
CA PHE A 32 -8.98 2.25 -5.92
C PHE A 32 -9.61 1.40 -4.82
N ALA A 33 -10.37 2.02 -3.92
CA ALA A 33 -11.04 1.30 -2.84
C ALA A 33 -12.05 0.27 -3.36
N THR A 34 -12.08 -0.88 -2.70
CA THR A 34 -13.00 -1.99 -2.95
C THR A 34 -13.63 -2.48 -1.64
N GLU A 35 -14.72 -3.23 -1.75
CA GLU A 35 -15.56 -3.64 -0.62
C GLU A 35 -15.38 -5.12 -0.27
N GLY A 36 -15.47 -5.42 1.01
CA GLY A 36 -15.45 -6.77 1.57
C GLY A 36 -14.12 -7.53 1.44
N GLU A 37 -14.13 -8.76 1.94
CA GLU A 37 -12.99 -9.68 1.86
C GLU A 37 -12.65 -10.05 0.41
N GLU A 38 -13.67 -10.07 -0.45
CA GLU A 38 -13.54 -10.40 -1.86
C GLU A 38 -13.09 -9.22 -2.73
N CYS A 39 -12.74 -8.07 -2.15
CA CYS A 39 -12.27 -6.89 -2.90
C CYS A 39 -13.22 -6.55 -4.07
N THR A 40 -14.53 -6.62 -3.82
CA THR A 40 -15.53 -6.40 -4.85
C THR A 40 -15.54 -4.93 -5.24
N THR A 41 -15.66 -4.66 -6.53
CA THR A 41 -15.65 -3.26 -6.97
C THR A 41 -16.98 -2.60 -6.57
N PRO A 42 -16.97 -1.46 -5.84
CA PRO A 42 -18.18 -0.85 -5.28
C PRO A 42 -19.26 -0.65 -6.34
N ALA A 43 -20.55 -0.78 -6.01
CA ALA A 43 -21.61 -0.64 -7.01
C ALA A 43 -21.73 0.80 -7.55
N ASN A 44 -21.40 1.79 -6.72
CA ASN A 44 -21.50 3.21 -7.07
C ASN A 44 -20.21 3.71 -7.75
N VAL A 45 -20.33 4.14 -9.01
CA VAL A 45 -19.22 4.68 -9.81
C VAL A 45 -18.58 5.91 -9.18
N LYS A 46 -19.34 6.76 -8.49
CA LYS A 46 -18.78 7.94 -7.80
C LYS A 46 -17.85 7.55 -6.66
N ASP A 47 -18.12 6.44 -5.98
CA ASP A 47 -17.27 5.94 -4.89
C ASP A 47 -16.02 5.23 -5.46
N ARG A 48 -16.12 4.64 -6.67
CA ARG A 48 -14.98 4.01 -7.34
C ARG A 48 -13.85 4.97 -7.68
N GLU A 49 -14.17 6.17 -8.18
CA GLU A 49 -13.16 7.08 -8.75
C GLU A 49 -12.64 8.11 -7.73
N GLN A 50 -13.37 8.31 -6.64
CA GLN A 50 -13.05 9.37 -5.67
C GLN A 50 -12.12 8.93 -4.54
N TYR A 51 -12.00 7.63 -4.27
CA TYR A 51 -11.18 7.07 -3.19
C TYR A 51 -10.06 6.23 -3.78
N TYR A 52 -8.92 6.87 -4.03
CA TYR A 52 -7.74 6.18 -4.53
C TYR A 52 -6.46 6.61 -3.83
N LEU A 53 -5.53 5.66 -3.75
CA LEU A 53 -4.15 5.83 -3.36
C LEU A 53 -3.30 5.68 -4.61
N GLU A 54 -2.55 6.70 -4.97
CA GLU A 54 -1.54 6.63 -6.02
C GLU A 54 -0.18 6.43 -5.37
N ILE A 55 0.55 5.41 -5.80
CA ILE A 55 1.90 5.10 -5.32
C ILE A 55 2.85 5.30 -6.50
N THR A 56 3.90 6.10 -6.29
CA THR A 56 4.93 6.37 -7.29
C THR A 56 6.24 5.77 -6.84
N GLN A 57 6.96 5.16 -7.78
CA GLN A 57 8.29 4.62 -7.53
C GLN A 57 9.37 5.68 -7.76
N GLU A 58 10.33 5.75 -6.84
CA GLU A 58 11.52 6.57 -6.94
C GLU A 58 12.76 5.68 -6.83
N VAL A 59 13.53 5.57 -7.92
CA VAL A 59 14.79 4.83 -7.91
C VAL A 59 15.92 5.80 -7.53
N ARG A 60 16.58 5.54 -6.40
CA ARG A 60 17.73 6.32 -5.90
C ARG A 60 18.95 5.41 -5.79
N GLY A 61 19.79 5.43 -6.82
CA GLY A 61 20.94 4.52 -6.92
C GLY A 61 20.47 3.06 -6.98
N ALA A 62 20.92 2.24 -6.03
CA ALA A 62 20.52 0.83 -5.91
C ALA A 62 19.23 0.61 -5.09
N SER A 63 18.65 1.67 -4.53
CA SER A 63 17.48 1.58 -3.66
C SER A 63 16.21 1.98 -4.41
N VAL A 64 15.13 1.23 -4.17
CA VAL A 64 13.78 1.57 -4.62
C VAL A 64 12.99 2.11 -3.44
N LEU A 65 12.47 3.31 -3.58
CA LEU A 65 11.60 3.97 -2.62
C LEU A 65 10.24 4.25 -3.25
N TYR A 66 9.22 4.43 -2.42
CA TYR A 66 7.86 4.71 -2.86
C TYR A 66 7.33 5.95 -2.15
N SER A 67 6.69 6.84 -2.88
CA SER A 67 5.87 7.92 -2.32
C SER A 67 4.40 7.66 -2.61
N ALA A 68 3.52 8.25 -1.81
CA ALA A 68 2.09 8.09 -1.94
C ALA A 68 1.37 9.44 -2.07
N ASN A 69 0.33 9.45 -2.90
CA ASN A 69 -0.61 10.53 -3.04
C ASN A 69 -2.02 10.00 -2.72
N PHE A 70 -2.72 10.64 -1.81
CA PHE A 70 -4.07 10.33 -1.37
C PHE A 70 -4.98 11.55 -1.57
N PRO A 71 -5.45 11.81 -2.81
CA PRO A 71 -6.08 13.08 -3.16
C PRO A 71 -7.38 13.38 -2.41
N THR A 72 -8.12 12.34 -2.01
CA THR A 72 -9.38 12.50 -1.28
C THR A 72 -9.20 13.20 0.06
N ALA A 73 -8.00 13.14 0.66
CA ALA A 73 -7.67 13.82 1.90
C ALA A 73 -7.85 15.35 1.79
N SER A 74 -7.65 15.93 0.59
CA SER A 74 -7.83 17.38 0.35
C SER A 74 -9.24 17.88 0.67
N LYS A 75 -10.28 17.05 0.48
CA LYS A 75 -11.68 17.43 0.77
C LYS A 75 -11.90 17.71 2.26
N ALA A 76 -11.10 17.11 3.12
CA ALA A 76 -11.10 17.31 4.56
C ALA A 76 -10.02 18.31 5.01
N GLY A 77 -9.36 19.02 4.07
CA GLY A 77 -8.25 19.93 4.37
C GLY A 77 -6.98 19.21 4.81
N LEU A 78 -6.85 17.91 4.52
CA LEU A 78 -5.75 17.07 4.99
C LEU A 78 -4.63 16.98 3.94
N PRO A 79 -3.41 16.60 4.34
CA PRO A 79 -2.29 16.48 3.43
C PRO A 79 -2.51 15.33 2.46
N VAL A 80 -2.26 15.59 1.18
CA VAL A 80 -2.46 14.61 0.11
C VAL A 80 -1.21 13.85 -0.27
N VAL A 81 0.00 14.39 -0.03
CA VAL A 81 1.26 13.72 -0.41
C VAL A 81 1.96 13.19 0.84
N SER A 82 2.57 12.01 0.74
CA SER A 82 3.41 11.45 1.79
C SER A 82 4.63 12.33 1.99
N ALA A 83 4.97 12.59 3.24
CA ALA A 83 6.06 13.50 3.59
C ALA A 83 7.46 12.97 3.24
N GLN A 84 7.57 11.66 3.03
CA GLN A 84 8.80 10.97 2.69
C GLN A 84 8.51 9.77 1.81
N SER A 85 9.48 9.41 1.00
CA SER A 85 9.49 8.15 0.26
C SER A 85 9.98 7.03 1.19
N VAL A 86 9.41 5.83 1.06
CA VAL A 86 9.62 4.69 1.97
C VAL A 86 9.99 3.43 1.20
N SER A 87 10.79 2.55 1.83
CA SER A 87 11.06 1.21 1.31
C SER A 87 10.13 0.20 1.98
N PRO A 88 9.78 -0.91 1.30
CA PRO A 88 9.05 -2.01 1.94
C PRO A 88 9.87 -2.62 3.09
N ASN A 89 9.19 -3.01 4.17
CA ASN A 89 9.80 -3.80 5.24
C ASN A 89 9.88 -5.30 4.86
N ASP A 90 10.34 -6.15 5.79
CA ASP A 90 10.50 -7.59 5.56
C ASP A 90 9.17 -8.32 5.24
N ASN A 91 8.03 -7.72 5.55
CA ASN A 91 6.70 -8.24 5.23
C ASN A 91 6.14 -7.71 3.91
N ASN A 92 6.94 -6.98 3.11
CA ASN A 92 6.47 -6.20 1.96
C ASN A 92 5.38 -5.18 2.34
N GLU A 93 5.47 -4.56 3.52
CA GLU A 93 4.56 -3.48 3.91
C GLU A 93 5.22 -2.11 3.69
N LEU A 94 4.46 -1.18 3.11
CA LEU A 94 4.82 0.24 3.00
C LEU A 94 4.01 1.05 4.01
N THR A 95 4.68 1.86 4.82
CA THR A 95 4.03 2.77 5.78
C THR A 95 4.30 4.23 5.42
N PHE A 96 3.29 4.92 4.91
CA PHE A 96 3.35 6.32 4.54
C PHE A 96 2.89 7.22 5.69
N ASN A 97 3.62 8.32 5.89
CA ASN A 97 3.22 9.40 6.80
C ASN A 97 2.83 10.63 5.98
N PHE A 98 1.66 11.20 6.26
CA PHE A 98 1.16 12.44 5.65
C PHE A 98 1.13 13.51 6.74
N TYR A 99 1.91 14.58 6.56
CA TYR A 99 1.98 15.70 7.50
C TYR A 99 1.40 16.96 6.89
N GLU A 100 0.81 17.82 7.73
CA GLU A 100 0.41 19.16 7.32
C GLU A 100 1.60 19.89 6.66
N PRO A 101 1.42 20.47 5.46
CA PRO A 101 2.47 21.26 4.85
C PRO A 101 2.84 22.40 5.80
N LYS A 102 4.14 22.56 6.07
CA LYS A 102 4.61 23.72 6.84
C LYS A 102 4.20 24.98 6.08
N ALA A 103 3.27 25.77 6.63
CA ALA A 103 2.98 27.09 6.09
C ALA A 103 4.27 27.93 6.16
N SER A 104 4.77 28.36 5.00
CA SER A 104 5.95 29.23 4.94
C SER A 104 5.69 30.50 5.75
N GLY A 105 6.60 30.81 6.67
CA GLY A 105 6.52 32.02 7.51
C GLY A 105 5.83 31.87 8.87
N LYS A 106 5.31 30.70 9.24
CA LYS A 106 4.94 30.42 10.64
C LYS A 106 6.08 29.71 11.36
N ALA A 107 6.32 30.09 12.63
CA ALA A 107 7.18 29.33 13.52
C ALA A 107 6.75 27.85 13.52
N PRO A 108 7.66 26.89 13.73
CA PRO A 108 7.31 25.48 13.75
C PRO A 108 6.39 25.20 14.94
N GLU A 109 5.10 25.47 14.81
CA GLU A 109 4.09 24.84 15.62
C GLU A 109 4.21 23.34 15.33
N ALA A 110 4.36 22.55 16.40
CA ALA A 110 4.35 21.10 16.30
C ALA A 110 3.17 20.68 15.43
N THR A 111 3.45 19.90 14.39
CA THR A 111 2.46 19.42 13.42
C THR A 111 1.21 18.95 14.17
N LYS A 112 0.11 19.68 14.03
CA LYS A 112 -1.13 19.43 14.80
C LYS A 112 -1.81 18.15 14.38
N PHE A 113 -1.44 17.60 13.23
CA PHE A 113 -2.14 16.53 12.57
C PHE A 113 -1.21 15.69 11.67
N ASN A 114 -1.30 14.37 11.75
CA ASN A 114 -0.74 13.48 10.74
C ASN A 114 -1.64 12.27 10.43
N ILE A 115 -1.50 11.72 9.22
CA ILE A 115 -2.09 10.43 8.83
C ILE A 115 -0.96 9.42 8.67
N VAL A 116 -1.16 8.21 9.20
CA VAL A 116 -0.30 7.06 8.96
C VAL A 116 -1.10 6.01 8.20
N LEU A 117 -0.65 5.68 7.00
CA LEU A 117 -1.29 4.68 6.13
C LEU A 117 -0.30 3.55 5.87
N SER A 118 -0.67 2.30 6.14
CA SER A 118 0.14 1.13 5.79
C SER A 118 -0.58 0.24 4.81
N VAL A 119 0.15 -0.24 3.80
CA VAL A 119 -0.35 -1.13 2.76
C VAL A 119 0.57 -2.33 2.56
N ILE A 120 -0.02 -3.49 2.31
CA ILE A 120 0.67 -4.76 2.01
C ILE A 120 0.03 -5.43 0.79
N PRO A 121 0.77 -6.17 -0.05
CA PRO A 121 0.19 -6.95 -1.13
C PRO A 121 -0.87 -7.92 -0.64
N ASN A 122 -1.99 -7.99 -1.36
CA ASN A 122 -2.99 -9.01 -1.13
C ASN A 122 -2.49 -10.35 -1.69
N GLN A 123 -2.14 -11.28 -0.80
CA GLN A 123 -1.61 -12.59 -1.18
C GLN A 123 -2.60 -13.46 -1.98
N ARG A 124 -3.90 -13.15 -1.96
CA ARG A 124 -4.93 -13.91 -2.67
C ARG A 124 -5.29 -13.31 -4.04
N LYS A 125 -4.99 -12.04 -4.29
CA LYS A 125 -5.38 -11.32 -5.50
C LYS A 125 -4.24 -10.45 -6.01
N GLU A 126 -3.70 -10.80 -7.17
CA GLU A 126 -2.68 -10.00 -7.85
C GLU A 126 -3.19 -8.58 -8.14
N GLY A 127 -2.29 -7.60 -8.10
CA GLY A 127 -2.64 -6.19 -8.32
C GLY A 127 -3.56 -5.60 -7.24
N HIS A 128 -3.70 -6.25 -6.08
CA HIS A 128 -4.45 -5.71 -4.95
C HIS A 128 -3.55 -5.49 -3.74
N LEU A 129 -3.90 -4.49 -2.94
CA LEU A 129 -3.28 -4.18 -1.66
C LEU A 129 -4.32 -4.24 -0.55
N TRP A 130 -3.89 -4.59 0.66
CA TRP A 130 -4.65 -4.37 1.88
C TRP A 130 -4.15 -3.13 2.58
N VAL A 131 -5.05 -2.23 2.97
CA VAL A 131 -4.75 -1.18 3.95
C VAL A 131 -4.83 -1.79 5.34
N THR A 132 -3.69 -2.11 5.93
CA THR A 132 -3.58 -2.75 7.25
C THR A 132 -3.63 -1.75 8.39
N LYS A 133 -3.27 -0.49 8.12
CA LYS A 133 -3.34 0.61 9.08
C LYS A 133 -3.78 1.88 8.37
N ALA A 134 -4.77 2.57 8.94
CA ALA A 134 -5.07 3.96 8.62
C ALA A 134 -5.39 4.69 9.93
N GLU A 135 -4.44 5.51 10.39
CA GLU A 135 -4.50 6.19 11.68
C GLU A 135 -4.38 7.69 11.47
N MET A 136 -5.24 8.45 12.11
CA MET A 136 -5.16 9.90 12.19
C MET A 136 -4.71 10.28 13.61
N ASN A 137 -3.58 10.99 13.73
CA ASN A 137 -3.14 11.51 15.02
C ASN A 137 -3.28 13.03 15.05
N ILE A 138 -3.87 13.55 16.13
CA ILE A 138 -4.11 14.98 16.35
C ILE A 138 -3.43 15.38 17.65
N ALA A 139 -2.48 16.32 17.57
CA ALA A 139 -1.84 16.92 18.73
C ALA A 139 -2.64 18.15 19.17
N SER A 140 -3.19 18.13 20.39
CA SER A 140 -3.92 19.24 21.01
C SER A 140 -3.55 19.30 22.49
N ASP A 141 -3.28 20.50 23.00
CA ASP A 141 -3.10 20.76 24.45
C ASP A 141 -2.05 19.86 25.13
N GLY A 142 -0.95 19.56 24.43
CA GLY A 142 0.12 18.71 24.95
C GLY A 142 -0.17 17.20 24.93
N ALA A 143 -1.34 16.78 24.42
CA ALA A 143 -1.71 15.38 24.23
C ALA A 143 -1.86 15.01 22.75
N VAL A 144 -1.65 13.74 22.42
CA VAL A 144 -1.89 13.18 21.08
C VAL A 144 -3.12 12.27 21.13
N LYS A 145 -4.17 12.65 20.42
CA LYS A 145 -5.36 11.81 20.20
C LYS A 145 -5.18 10.99 18.93
N LYS A 146 -5.43 9.69 19.02
CA LYS A 146 -5.33 8.76 17.88
C LYS A 146 -6.72 8.30 17.47
N TYR A 147 -6.99 8.30 16.18
CA TYR A 147 -8.25 7.87 15.58
C TYR A 147 -7.95 6.77 14.56
N ASP A 148 -8.47 5.57 14.80
CA ASP A 148 -8.42 4.49 13.83
C ASP A 148 -9.49 4.73 12.74
N ILE A 149 -9.04 5.08 11.54
CA ILE A 149 -9.89 5.34 10.39
C ILE A 149 -10.57 4.05 9.94
N LEU A 150 -9.87 2.90 10.00
CA LEU A 150 -10.42 1.62 9.60
C LEU A 150 -11.52 1.17 10.57
N GLU A 151 -11.35 1.36 11.87
CA GLU A 151 -12.41 1.06 12.85
C GLU A 151 -13.68 1.85 12.55
N ASN A 152 -13.56 3.15 12.27
CA ASN A 152 -14.71 3.96 11.90
C ASN A 152 -15.33 3.50 10.57
N LEU A 153 -14.53 3.18 9.55
CA LEU A 153 -15.04 2.69 8.27
C LEU A 153 -15.78 1.35 8.41
N ARG A 154 -15.35 0.45 9.30
CA ARG A 154 -16.06 -0.82 9.58
C ARG A 154 -17.49 -0.62 10.10
N ARG A 155 -17.82 0.55 10.64
CA ARG A 155 -19.19 0.87 11.09
C ARG A 155 -20.13 1.20 9.93
N PHE A 156 -19.59 1.55 8.78
CA PHE A 156 -20.34 2.02 7.62
C PHE A 156 -20.18 1.13 6.38
N PHE A 157 -19.08 0.38 6.29
CA PHE A 157 -18.72 -0.44 5.14
C PHE A 157 -18.32 -1.84 5.58
N GLU A 158 -18.60 -2.83 4.73
CA GLU A 158 -18.02 -4.16 4.86
C GLU A 158 -16.54 -4.10 4.44
N LEU A 159 -15.64 -4.19 5.41
CA LEU A 159 -14.20 -4.27 5.16
C LEU A 159 -13.74 -5.73 5.19
N GLY A 160 -12.68 -6.04 4.45
CA GLY A 160 -11.99 -7.31 4.61
C GLY A 160 -11.39 -7.44 6.01
N LYS A 161 -11.06 -8.66 6.40
CA LYS A 161 -10.47 -8.97 7.71
C LYS A 161 -9.15 -8.22 7.93
N ALA A 162 -8.37 -8.05 6.86
CA ALA A 162 -7.12 -7.29 6.88
C ALA A 162 -7.30 -5.77 6.82
N GLY A 163 -8.46 -5.27 6.37
CA GLY A 163 -8.77 -3.84 6.24
C GLY A 163 -9.46 -3.49 4.91
N VAL A 164 -9.24 -2.28 4.41
CA VAL A 164 -9.77 -1.85 3.10
C VAL A 164 -8.94 -2.52 2.01
N CYS A 165 -9.59 -3.19 1.06
CA CYS A 165 -8.90 -3.69 -0.12
C CYS A 165 -8.79 -2.59 -1.18
N LEU A 166 -7.61 -2.43 -1.77
CA LEU A 166 -7.37 -1.51 -2.88
C LEU A 166 -7.00 -2.30 -4.13
N ARG A 167 -7.66 -2.01 -5.25
CA ARG A 167 -7.39 -2.64 -6.54
C ARG A 167 -6.60 -1.69 -7.45
N LYS A 168 -5.49 -2.17 -8.01
CA LYS A 168 -4.73 -1.43 -9.04
C LYS A 168 -5.62 -1.18 -10.25
N GLY A 169 -5.68 0.08 -10.68
CA GLY A 169 -6.30 0.46 -11.93
C GLY A 169 -5.59 -0.20 -13.10
N THR A 170 -6.34 -0.54 -14.14
CA THR A 170 -5.75 -0.84 -15.44
C THR A 170 -5.26 0.48 -16.01
N ALA A 171 -3.95 0.63 -16.22
CA ALA A 171 -3.44 1.71 -17.04
C ALA A 171 -4.09 1.56 -18.43
N THR A 172 -5.08 2.38 -18.75
CA THR A 172 -5.49 2.58 -20.13
C THR A 172 -4.39 3.40 -20.78
N GLY A 173 -3.41 2.70 -21.35
CA GLY A 173 -2.56 3.25 -22.41
C GLY A 173 -3.37 3.44 -23.68
#